data_AF-A0A081KEF7-F1
#
_entry.id   AF-A0A081KEF7-F1
#
_cell.length_a   1.000
_cell.length_b   1.000
_cell.length_c   1.000
_cell.angle_alpha   90.00
_cell.angle_beta   90.00
_cell.angle_gamma   90.00
#
_symmetry.space_group_name_H-M   'P 1'
#
loop_
_entity.id
_entity.type
_entity.pdbx_description
1 polymer ?
#
loop_
_entity_poly.entity_id
_entity_poly.type
_entity_poly.pdbx_seq_one_letter_code
_entity_poly.pdbx_strand_id
1 'polypeptide(L)'
;MKLIPTTVLALALSSITAAQAGLMGPRPPVNLSMGLDGAAAMHSDSAASDTTYLSGPGAEGFKTEFAFLNGVCSTVLVRRDGNPLVVCSDFGDQSPMIYLLDQNTSAVMAQMRVELGSTMGGIYAYLDYSDRVVIADGADALLWVEAKQKDGQWSLKKKKRVNLSRAVPKEEYINALNPDAEGGVWFVTDQAMVGRYDPEEKETVNLRLGKGETVHNSFANSGDGKAAIATDRALYLLEYDDDEIEVVWREEYEAGSHRKPGKLSHGTGSSPTFFGPVSGTEFLTIADNADDGEQLLIFDTEVKGKRDPLVCEVNLPVAEGVFASENSPIGLGRTAIVSSTYGYPYPIDDTLPPSVPSSAPMVGGMFRVDVSEGYKPGKGVKESDPSVCSIVWENPVHSSAVPKLSVSDQLIYTVDRQGDDYSFMAIDFHTGETLDAQLMGSGRIFNTLQLAGNAGFRQTYWQGTTGGVIKVSRN
;
A
#
# COMPACT_ATOMS: atom_id res chain seq x y z
N MET A 1 -35.01 41.38 34.68
CA MET A 1 -34.21 40.22 34.23
C MET A 1 -34.40 40.10 32.73
N LYS A 2 -33.40 40.53 31.93
CA LYS A 2 -33.50 40.54 30.46
C LYS A 2 -33.10 39.15 29.93
N LEU A 3 -33.99 38.53 29.16
CA LEU A 3 -33.74 37.30 28.42
C LEU A 3 -32.78 37.57 27.25
N ILE A 4 -31.71 36.80 27.17
CA ILE A 4 -30.76 36.77 26.04
C ILE A 4 -31.32 35.75 25.01
N PRO A 5 -31.37 36.07 23.70
CA PRO A 5 -31.94 35.18 22.70
C PRO A 5 -30.96 34.04 22.34
N THR A 6 -31.51 32.82 22.31
CA THR A 6 -30.85 31.53 22.06
C THR A 6 -30.38 31.30 20.62
N THR A 7 -30.25 32.36 19.81
CA THR A 7 -30.06 32.25 18.35
C THR A 7 -28.60 32.30 17.89
N VAL A 8 -27.65 32.50 18.81
CA VAL A 8 -26.21 32.61 18.48
C VAL A 8 -25.49 31.26 18.49
N LEU A 9 -26.06 30.21 19.09
CA LEU A 9 -25.38 28.91 19.23
C LEU A 9 -25.46 28.03 17.95
N ALA A 10 -26.48 28.22 17.12
CA ALA A 10 -26.69 27.39 15.92
C ALA A 10 -25.77 27.76 14.74
N LEU A 11 -25.34 29.03 14.63
CA LEU A 11 -24.40 29.44 13.56
C LEU A 11 -22.95 29.05 13.84
N ALA A 12 -22.56 28.88 15.11
CA ALA A 12 -21.20 28.50 15.47
C ALA A 12 -20.92 27.01 15.17
N LEU A 13 -21.92 26.14 15.32
CA LEU A 13 -21.81 24.70 15.02
C LEU A 13 -21.74 24.41 13.52
N SER A 14 -22.44 25.18 12.67
CA SER A 14 -22.37 25.02 11.21
C SER A 14 -21.05 25.45 10.58
N SER A 15 -20.32 26.37 11.23
CA SER A 15 -18.98 26.80 10.78
C SER A 15 -17.86 25.83 11.17
N ILE A 16 -18.05 24.98 12.18
CA ILE A 16 -17.05 23.98 12.60
C ILE A 16 -17.07 22.77 11.65
N THR A 17 -18.24 22.33 11.21
CA THR A 17 -18.37 21.20 10.26
C THR A 17 -17.90 21.54 8.84
N ALA A 18 -18.03 22.80 8.41
CA ALA A 18 -17.55 23.23 7.09
C ALA A 18 -16.02 23.42 7.05
N ALA A 19 -15.38 23.71 8.19
CA ALA A 19 -13.92 23.79 8.28
C ALA A 19 -13.26 22.40 8.21
N GLN A 20 -13.92 21.35 8.71
CA GLN A 20 -13.36 19.98 8.69
C GLN A 20 -13.28 19.36 7.29
N ALA A 21 -14.20 19.71 6.38
CA ALA A 21 -14.17 19.20 5.00
C ALA A 21 -12.98 19.74 4.17
N GLY A 22 -12.32 20.81 4.62
CA GLY A 22 -11.12 21.37 3.99
C GLY A 22 -9.79 20.83 4.56
N LEU A 23 -9.82 19.94 5.57
CA LEU A 23 -8.63 19.56 6.34
C LEU A 23 -7.86 18.33 5.81
N MET A 24 -8.48 17.50 4.96
CA MET A 24 -7.82 16.25 4.54
C MET A 24 -6.75 16.48 3.45
N GLY A 25 -6.84 17.56 2.68
CA GLY A 25 -5.97 17.79 1.52
C GLY A 25 -6.24 16.82 0.36
N PRO A 26 -5.47 16.92 -0.74
CA PRO A 26 -5.68 16.10 -1.93
C PRO A 26 -5.11 14.68 -1.77
N ARG A 27 -5.75 13.72 -2.45
CA ARG A 27 -5.10 12.45 -2.83
C ARG A 27 -4.04 12.70 -3.90
N PRO A 28 -3.07 11.79 -4.10
CA PRO A 28 -2.16 11.89 -5.23
C PRO A 28 -2.89 11.97 -6.59
N PRO A 29 -2.22 12.46 -7.64
CA PRO A 29 -2.82 12.57 -8.97
C PRO A 29 -3.30 11.22 -9.49
N VAL A 30 -4.45 11.24 -10.18
CA VAL A 30 -4.97 10.05 -10.86
C VAL A 30 -4.02 9.67 -12.00
N ASN A 31 -3.42 8.49 -11.91
CA ASN A 31 -2.59 7.94 -12.98
C ASN A 31 -3.49 7.43 -14.13
N LEU A 32 -3.42 8.09 -15.29
CA LEU A 32 -4.25 7.78 -16.46
C LEU A 32 -3.91 6.44 -17.12
N SER A 33 -2.76 5.85 -16.79
CA SER A 33 -2.33 4.54 -17.28
C SER A 33 -2.86 3.38 -16.43
N MET A 34 -3.46 3.69 -15.27
CA MET A 34 -4.08 2.73 -14.36
C MET A 34 -5.59 2.58 -14.58
N GLY A 35 -6.14 1.50 -14.02
CA GLY A 35 -7.55 1.16 -14.00
C GLY A 35 -8.37 2.08 -13.10
N LEU A 36 -9.21 1.51 -12.23
CA LEU A 36 -9.99 2.30 -11.28
C LEU A 36 -9.09 2.93 -10.21
N ASP A 37 -9.03 4.26 -10.17
CA ASP A 37 -8.28 5.00 -9.14
C ASP A 37 -8.72 4.60 -7.72
N GLY A 38 -7.73 4.34 -6.86
CA GLY A 38 -7.94 3.91 -5.48
C GLY A 38 -8.31 2.42 -5.32
N ALA A 39 -8.28 1.61 -6.39
CA ALA A 39 -8.53 0.17 -6.31
C ALA A 39 -7.82 -0.67 -7.40
N ALA A 40 -6.95 -0.05 -8.21
CA ALA A 40 -6.27 -0.69 -9.33
C ALA A 40 -4.90 -1.28 -8.98
N ALA A 41 -4.39 -1.03 -7.78
CA ALA A 41 -3.15 -1.63 -7.26
C ALA A 41 -3.35 -2.14 -5.83
N MET A 42 -2.39 -2.95 -5.36
CA MET A 42 -2.34 -3.40 -3.96
C MET A 42 -2.39 -2.21 -3.00
N HIS A 43 -1.61 -1.16 -3.28
CA HIS A 43 -1.59 0.10 -2.51
C HIS A 43 -2.56 1.17 -3.05
N SER A 44 -3.68 0.70 -3.64
CA SER A 44 -4.79 1.49 -4.17
C SER A 44 -4.49 2.27 -5.46
N ASP A 45 -3.39 3.02 -5.53
CA ASP A 45 -2.94 3.79 -6.68
C ASP A 45 -1.41 3.69 -6.89
N SER A 46 -0.87 4.34 -7.94
CA SER A 46 0.57 4.27 -8.26
C SER A 46 1.42 4.93 -7.18
N ALA A 47 0.90 5.94 -6.50
CA ALA A 47 1.58 6.69 -5.43
C ALA A 47 1.65 5.90 -4.11
N ALA A 48 1.05 4.71 -4.07
CA ALA A 48 0.92 3.87 -2.90
C ALA A 48 0.25 4.59 -1.72
N SER A 49 -0.75 5.43 -2.02
CA SER A 49 -1.38 6.28 -1.00
C SER A 49 -2.22 5.50 0.02
N ASP A 50 -2.62 4.27 -0.33
CA ASP A 50 -3.60 3.48 0.43
C ASP A 50 -4.94 4.20 0.65
N THR A 51 -5.26 5.19 -0.22
CA THR A 51 -6.51 5.94 -0.20
C THR A 51 -7.42 5.61 -1.37
N THR A 52 -8.73 5.81 -1.21
CA THR A 52 -9.73 5.55 -2.26
C THR A 52 -10.93 6.48 -2.17
N TYR A 53 -11.55 6.78 -3.32
CA TYR A 53 -12.85 7.47 -3.38
C TYR A 53 -14.03 6.50 -3.22
N LEU A 54 -13.81 5.19 -3.24
CA LEU A 54 -14.88 4.22 -3.02
C LEU A 54 -15.21 4.16 -1.53
N SER A 55 -16.48 4.41 -1.16
CA SER A 55 -16.95 4.18 0.21
C SER A 55 -16.85 2.70 0.54
N GLY A 56 -16.33 2.39 1.72
CA GLY A 56 -16.35 1.04 2.27
C GLY A 56 -17.71 0.69 2.88
N PRO A 57 -17.78 -0.39 3.67
CA PRO A 57 -19.00 -0.86 4.32
C PRO A 57 -19.62 0.10 5.36
N GLY A 58 -18.89 1.12 5.82
CA GLY A 58 -19.32 2.07 6.85
C GLY A 58 -18.97 1.60 8.27
N ALA A 59 -19.75 2.05 9.27
CA ALA A 59 -19.59 1.70 10.68
C ALA A 59 -20.93 1.36 11.37
N GLU A 60 -21.87 0.80 10.59
CA GLU A 60 -23.23 0.44 11.06
C GLU A 60 -23.49 -1.08 10.97
N GLY A 61 -22.45 -1.88 11.23
CA GLY A 61 -22.47 -3.33 11.13
C GLY A 61 -22.26 -3.88 9.73
N PHE A 62 -21.72 -5.09 9.66
CA PHE A 62 -21.23 -5.70 8.43
C PHE A 62 -21.83 -7.08 8.15
N LYS A 63 -21.85 -7.44 6.86
CA LYS A 63 -22.03 -8.81 6.37
C LYS A 63 -20.74 -9.28 5.74
N THR A 64 -20.31 -10.48 6.12
CA THR A 64 -19.12 -11.13 5.59
C THR A 64 -19.50 -12.34 4.74
N GLU A 65 -18.88 -12.45 3.58
CA GLU A 65 -18.97 -13.61 2.70
C GLU A 65 -17.55 -14.06 2.35
N PHE A 66 -17.28 -15.36 2.44
CA PHE A 66 -15.96 -15.91 2.15
C PHE A 66 -15.94 -16.62 0.79
N ALA A 67 -15.14 -16.12 -0.14
CA ALA A 67 -14.82 -16.77 -1.39
C ALA A 67 -13.55 -17.59 -1.21
N PHE A 68 -13.69 -18.91 -1.01
CA PHE A 68 -12.55 -19.81 -0.92
C PHE A 68 -11.83 -19.90 -2.27
N LEU A 69 -10.56 -19.53 -2.30
CA LEU A 69 -9.66 -19.66 -3.44
C LEU A 69 -8.44 -20.43 -2.92
N ASN A 70 -8.07 -21.53 -3.58
CA ASN A 70 -7.09 -22.52 -3.08
C ASN A 70 -5.64 -21.99 -3.01
N GLY A 71 -5.39 -20.92 -2.28
CA GLY A 71 -4.11 -20.24 -2.21
C GLY A 71 -4.17 -18.94 -1.41
N VAL A 72 -2.98 -18.42 -1.13
CA VAL A 72 -2.80 -17.12 -0.45
C VAL A 72 -3.09 -16.00 -1.42
N CYS A 73 -4.15 -15.23 -1.21
CA CYS A 73 -4.59 -14.19 -2.14
C CYS A 73 -3.98 -12.84 -1.80
N SER A 74 -2.75 -12.63 -2.26
CA SER A 74 -1.92 -11.46 -1.93
C SER A 74 -2.47 -10.14 -2.47
N THR A 75 -3.21 -10.19 -3.58
CA THR A 75 -3.51 -9.00 -4.37
C THR A 75 -4.97 -9.00 -4.74
N VAL A 76 -5.71 -8.01 -4.28
CA VAL A 76 -7.13 -7.83 -4.55
C VAL A 76 -7.31 -6.49 -5.26
N LEU A 77 -7.76 -6.52 -6.51
CA LEU A 77 -7.95 -5.34 -7.35
C LEU A 77 -9.43 -5.24 -7.74
N VAL A 78 -9.93 -4.03 -7.99
CA VAL A 78 -11.32 -3.82 -8.42
C VAL A 78 -11.34 -3.18 -9.80
N ARG A 79 -11.98 -3.87 -10.75
CA ARG A 79 -12.19 -3.37 -12.13
C ARG A 79 -13.22 -2.25 -12.15
N ARG A 80 -13.25 -1.46 -13.23
CA ARG A 80 -14.29 -0.41 -13.40
C ARG A 80 -15.71 -0.96 -13.57
N ASP A 81 -15.85 -2.21 -14.01
CA ASP A 81 -17.13 -2.93 -14.02
C ASP A 81 -17.56 -3.43 -12.62
N GLY A 82 -16.70 -3.24 -11.62
CA GLY A 82 -16.89 -3.56 -10.21
C GLY A 82 -16.55 -4.98 -9.80
N ASN A 83 -16.19 -5.85 -10.75
CA ASN A 83 -15.79 -7.21 -10.45
C ASN A 83 -14.35 -7.26 -9.90
N PRO A 84 -14.11 -7.94 -8.77
CA PRO A 84 -12.75 -8.11 -8.25
C PRO A 84 -11.89 -8.99 -9.18
N LEU A 85 -10.64 -8.59 -9.35
CA LEU A 85 -9.56 -9.38 -9.91
C LEU A 85 -8.56 -9.69 -8.80
N VAL A 86 -8.34 -10.98 -8.55
CA VAL A 86 -7.55 -11.44 -7.41
C VAL A 86 -6.38 -12.27 -7.91
N VAL A 87 -5.18 -12.00 -7.39
CA VAL A 87 -3.99 -12.84 -7.60
C VAL A 87 -3.73 -13.63 -6.32
N CYS A 88 -3.64 -14.95 -6.44
CA CYS A 88 -3.33 -15.84 -5.34
C CYS A 88 -2.17 -16.78 -5.67
N SER A 89 -1.34 -17.12 -4.69
CA SER A 89 -0.33 -18.18 -4.79
C SER A 89 -0.96 -19.52 -4.42
N ASP A 90 -1.09 -20.43 -5.39
CA ASP A 90 -1.77 -21.72 -5.22
C ASP A 90 -1.06 -22.60 -4.17
N PHE A 91 -1.82 -23.27 -3.30
CA PHE A 91 -1.24 -24.10 -2.24
C PHE A 91 -0.49 -25.35 -2.73
N GLY A 92 -0.81 -25.85 -3.92
CA GLY A 92 -0.22 -27.06 -4.46
C GLY A 92 1.19 -26.85 -5.01
N ASP A 93 1.40 -25.76 -5.75
CA ASP A 93 2.64 -25.51 -6.50
C ASP A 93 3.18 -24.08 -6.38
N GLN A 94 2.55 -23.20 -5.60
CA GLN A 94 2.86 -21.77 -5.46
C GLN A 94 2.72 -20.98 -6.78
N SER A 95 2.13 -21.55 -7.83
CA SER A 95 1.92 -20.82 -9.08
C SER A 95 0.95 -19.65 -8.87
N PRO A 96 1.21 -18.47 -9.46
CA PRO A 96 0.25 -17.38 -9.40
C PRO A 96 -1.03 -17.74 -10.18
N MET A 97 -2.17 -17.55 -9.54
CA MET A 97 -3.50 -17.77 -10.06
C MET A 97 -4.25 -16.45 -10.10
N ILE A 98 -4.76 -16.08 -11.28
CA ILE A 98 -5.61 -14.90 -11.45
C ILE A 98 -7.06 -15.36 -11.46
N TYR A 99 -7.90 -14.79 -10.59
CA TYR A 99 -9.33 -15.04 -10.49
C TYR A 99 -10.12 -13.77 -10.78
N LEU A 100 -11.17 -13.89 -11.60
CA LEU A 100 -12.21 -12.87 -11.73
C LEU A 100 -13.43 -13.30 -10.93
N LEU A 101 -13.85 -12.48 -9.97
CA LEU A 101 -14.99 -12.76 -9.10
C LEU A 101 -16.20 -11.91 -9.49
N ASP A 102 -17.41 -12.46 -9.33
CA ASP A 102 -18.64 -11.69 -9.45
C ASP A 102 -18.84 -10.82 -8.19
N GLN A 103 -18.99 -9.51 -8.38
CA GLN A 103 -19.10 -8.58 -7.24
C GLN A 103 -20.32 -8.83 -6.32
N ASN A 104 -21.36 -9.50 -6.83
CA ASN A 104 -22.62 -9.69 -6.11
C ASN A 104 -22.63 -10.99 -5.31
N THR A 105 -22.15 -12.06 -5.94
CA THR A 105 -22.22 -13.44 -5.45
C THR A 105 -20.88 -14.02 -5.00
N SER A 106 -19.80 -13.26 -5.18
CA SER A 106 -18.42 -13.66 -4.86
C SER A 106 -17.95 -14.92 -5.60
N ALA A 107 -18.71 -15.38 -6.60
CA ALA A 107 -18.42 -16.58 -7.37
C ALA A 107 -17.30 -16.35 -8.38
N VAL A 108 -16.46 -17.37 -8.58
CA VAL A 108 -15.41 -17.35 -9.62
C VAL A 108 -16.06 -17.42 -10.99
N MET A 109 -15.92 -16.35 -11.78
CA MET A 109 -16.42 -16.28 -13.15
C MET A 109 -15.39 -16.73 -14.18
N ALA A 110 -14.10 -16.51 -13.90
CA ALA A 110 -12.98 -16.97 -14.72
C ALA A 110 -11.72 -17.12 -13.87
N GLN A 111 -10.82 -18.01 -14.29
CA GLN A 111 -9.50 -18.17 -13.66
C GLN A 111 -8.43 -18.49 -14.69
N MET A 112 -7.18 -18.15 -14.38
CA MET A 112 -6.00 -18.46 -15.20
C MET A 112 -4.80 -18.73 -14.30
N ARG A 113 -4.07 -19.82 -14.58
CA ARG A 113 -2.74 -20.07 -14.02
C ARG A 113 -1.69 -19.31 -14.82
N VAL A 114 -0.86 -18.52 -14.14
CA VAL A 114 0.35 -17.92 -14.68
C VAL A 114 1.50 -18.92 -14.50
N GLU A 115 2.47 -18.90 -15.40
CA GLU A 115 3.64 -19.78 -15.28
C GLU A 115 4.38 -19.50 -13.97
N LEU A 116 4.74 -20.58 -13.25
CA LEU A 116 5.54 -20.50 -12.04
C LEU A 116 6.93 -19.93 -12.37
N GLY A 117 7.36 -18.97 -11.58
CA GLY A 117 8.76 -18.60 -11.51
C GLY A 117 9.16 -18.28 -10.07
N SER A 118 9.63 -17.06 -9.77
CA SER A 118 9.91 -16.66 -8.38
C SER A 118 8.68 -16.78 -7.46
N THR A 119 8.89 -17.29 -6.25
CA THR A 119 7.84 -17.55 -5.24
C THR A 119 7.25 -16.27 -4.61
N MET A 120 7.95 -15.13 -4.73
CA MET A 120 7.48 -13.82 -4.24
C MET A 120 7.34 -12.78 -5.36
N GLY A 121 7.97 -13.01 -6.52
CA GLY A 121 7.89 -12.12 -7.68
C GLY A 121 6.52 -12.19 -8.35
N GLY A 122 5.93 -11.03 -8.62
CA GLY A 122 4.66 -10.92 -9.34
C GLY A 122 3.41 -10.79 -8.48
N ILE A 123 3.52 -10.64 -7.16
CA ILE A 123 2.34 -10.31 -6.34
C ILE A 123 1.88 -8.86 -6.54
N TYR A 124 2.79 -7.92 -6.83
CA TYR A 124 2.43 -6.51 -7.09
C TYR A 124 1.92 -6.31 -8.53
N ALA A 125 0.80 -6.94 -8.84
CA ALA A 125 0.06 -6.69 -10.06
C ALA A 125 -0.80 -5.42 -9.94
N TYR A 126 -1.05 -4.78 -11.08
CA TYR A 126 -2.00 -3.68 -11.17
C TYR A 126 -2.96 -3.86 -12.35
N LEU A 127 -4.07 -3.12 -12.35
CA LEU A 127 -4.96 -2.98 -13.49
C LEU A 127 -4.52 -1.77 -14.31
N ASP A 128 -4.28 -1.97 -15.60
CA ASP A 128 -4.05 -0.84 -16.51
C ASP A 128 -5.35 -0.13 -16.90
N TYR A 129 -5.24 0.94 -17.68
CA TYR A 129 -6.38 1.72 -18.16
C TYR A 129 -7.45 0.90 -18.91
N SER A 130 -7.16 -0.30 -19.38
CA SER A 130 -8.14 -1.19 -20.04
C SER A 130 -8.65 -2.31 -19.12
N ASP A 131 -8.47 -2.20 -17.80
CA ASP A 131 -8.78 -3.24 -16.80
C ASP A 131 -8.10 -4.59 -17.13
N ARG A 132 -6.89 -4.55 -17.72
CA ARG A 132 -6.04 -5.72 -17.89
C ARG A 132 -5.10 -5.83 -16.70
N VAL A 133 -4.92 -7.05 -16.19
CA VAL A 133 -3.89 -7.31 -15.17
C VAL A 133 -2.53 -7.19 -15.83
N VAL A 134 -1.67 -6.33 -15.30
CA VAL A 134 -0.25 -6.28 -15.61
C VAL A 134 0.51 -6.90 -14.45
N ILE A 135 1.29 -7.94 -14.73
CA ILE A 135 1.98 -8.75 -13.74
C ILE A 135 3.34 -9.19 -14.28
N ALA A 136 4.33 -9.33 -13.41
CA ALA A 136 5.58 -9.98 -13.80
C ALA A 136 5.32 -11.50 -13.85
N ASP A 137 5.62 -12.14 -14.97
CA ASP A 137 5.78 -13.58 -14.94
C ASP A 137 7.15 -13.89 -14.33
N GLY A 138 7.24 -14.96 -13.55
CA GLY A 138 8.47 -15.26 -12.83
C GLY A 138 9.63 -15.75 -13.74
N ALA A 139 9.59 -15.45 -15.04
CA ALA A 139 10.59 -15.75 -16.05
C ALA A 139 11.00 -14.46 -16.82
N ASP A 140 11.34 -13.43 -16.04
CA ASP A 140 11.88 -12.13 -16.48
C ASP A 140 11.02 -11.43 -17.53
N ALA A 141 9.69 -11.49 -17.41
CA ALA A 141 8.82 -10.84 -18.39
C ALA A 141 7.60 -10.18 -17.78
N LEU A 142 7.08 -9.18 -18.48
CA LEU A 142 5.80 -8.56 -18.18
C LEU A 142 4.70 -9.29 -18.93
N LEU A 143 3.58 -9.54 -18.27
CA LEU A 143 2.40 -10.21 -18.80
C LEU A 143 1.16 -9.34 -18.63
N TRP A 144 0.41 -9.15 -19.72
CA TRP A 144 -0.92 -8.55 -19.70
C TRP A 144 -1.98 -9.64 -19.84
N VAL A 145 -2.91 -9.71 -18.90
CA VAL A 145 -4.05 -10.63 -18.91
C VAL A 145 -5.35 -9.85 -19.00
N GLU A 146 -6.13 -10.15 -20.04
CA GLU A 146 -7.39 -9.48 -20.35
C GLU A 146 -8.56 -10.38 -19.94
N ALA A 147 -9.53 -9.83 -19.20
CA ALA A 147 -10.82 -10.49 -18.99
C ALA A 147 -11.78 -10.12 -20.11
N LYS A 148 -12.41 -11.13 -20.72
CA LYS A 148 -13.42 -10.95 -21.77
C LYS A 148 -14.71 -11.64 -21.40
N GLN A 149 -15.80 -10.91 -21.57
CA GLN A 149 -17.14 -11.49 -21.56
C GLN A 149 -17.59 -11.74 -23.00
N LYS A 150 -18.08 -12.95 -23.26
CA LYS A 150 -18.75 -13.29 -24.52
C LYS A 150 -19.94 -14.19 -24.20
N ASP A 151 -21.11 -13.83 -24.71
CA ASP A 151 -22.36 -14.60 -24.53
C ASP A 151 -22.66 -14.92 -23.04
N GLY A 152 -22.38 -13.95 -22.15
CA GLY A 152 -22.57 -14.08 -20.70
C GLY A 152 -21.48 -14.86 -19.96
N GLN A 153 -20.49 -15.44 -20.66
CA GLN A 153 -19.39 -16.19 -20.04
C GLN A 153 -18.10 -15.36 -20.01
N TRP A 154 -17.43 -15.39 -18.87
CA TRP A 154 -16.14 -14.74 -18.69
C TRP A 154 -14.98 -15.68 -19.01
N SER A 155 -13.88 -15.12 -19.51
CA SER A 155 -12.62 -15.82 -19.69
C SER A 155 -11.45 -14.87 -19.48
N LEU A 156 -10.35 -15.38 -18.95
CA LEU A 156 -9.06 -14.66 -18.86
C LEU A 156 -8.15 -15.12 -20.00
N LYS A 157 -7.46 -14.18 -20.67
CA LYS A 157 -6.58 -14.47 -21.81
C LYS A 157 -5.29 -13.67 -21.73
N LYS A 158 -4.15 -14.34 -21.92
CA LYS A 158 -2.85 -13.68 -22.11
C LYS A 158 -2.93 -12.84 -23.38
N LYS A 159 -2.72 -11.52 -23.26
CA LYS A 159 -2.86 -10.54 -24.34
C LYS A 159 -1.52 -10.10 -24.90
N LYS A 160 -0.54 -9.87 -24.02
CA LYS A 160 0.81 -9.42 -24.37
C LYS A 160 1.79 -10.04 -23.37
N ARG A 161 2.98 -10.43 -23.85
CA ARG A 161 4.12 -10.83 -23.02
C ARG A 161 5.35 -10.09 -23.54
N VAL A 162 6.14 -9.50 -22.65
CA VAL A 162 7.37 -8.75 -22.99
C VAL A 162 8.51 -9.30 -22.17
N ASN A 163 9.49 -9.91 -22.84
CA ASN A 163 10.68 -10.42 -22.19
C ASN A 163 11.64 -9.27 -21.85
N LEU A 164 12.03 -9.18 -20.59
CA LEU A 164 12.94 -8.20 -20.00
C LEU A 164 14.31 -8.79 -19.64
N SER A 165 14.65 -10.01 -20.05
CA SER A 165 15.91 -10.71 -19.70
C SER A 165 17.19 -10.00 -20.18
N ARG A 166 17.08 -8.91 -20.94
CA ARG A 166 18.20 -8.03 -21.29
C ARG A 166 18.44 -6.94 -20.25
N ALA A 167 17.38 -6.54 -19.55
CA ALA A 167 17.39 -5.53 -18.50
C ALA A 167 17.44 -6.14 -17.09
N VAL A 168 16.86 -7.32 -16.91
CA VAL A 168 16.90 -8.12 -15.68
C VAL A 168 18.12 -9.05 -15.74
N PRO A 169 19.09 -8.90 -14.83
CA PRO A 169 20.23 -9.80 -14.77
C PRO A 169 19.83 -11.22 -14.38
N LYS A 170 20.68 -12.18 -14.73
CA LYS A 170 20.45 -13.58 -14.35
C LYS A 170 20.43 -13.72 -12.83
N GLU A 171 19.57 -14.61 -12.35
CA GLU A 171 19.40 -14.93 -10.92
C GLU A 171 18.78 -13.80 -10.09
N GLU A 172 18.27 -12.75 -10.75
CA GLU A 172 17.40 -11.75 -10.15
C GLU A 172 15.97 -11.96 -10.61
N TYR A 173 15.02 -11.51 -9.79
CA TYR A 173 13.61 -11.65 -10.08
C TYR A 173 12.92 -10.30 -9.94
N ILE A 174 11.99 -10.02 -10.85
CA ILE A 174 11.14 -8.82 -10.74
C ILE A 174 10.28 -8.96 -9.47
N ASN A 175 10.52 -8.09 -8.50
CA ASN A 175 9.81 -8.06 -7.24
C ASN A 175 8.46 -7.37 -7.41
N ALA A 176 8.47 -6.13 -7.93
CA ALA A 176 7.29 -5.29 -8.04
C ALA A 176 7.20 -4.55 -9.38
N LEU A 177 5.97 -4.17 -9.73
CA LEU A 177 5.63 -3.35 -10.90
C LEU A 177 4.77 -2.16 -10.48
N ASN A 178 4.94 -1.04 -11.15
CA ASN A 178 4.10 0.15 -10.96
C ASN A 178 4.13 1.00 -12.25
N PRO A 179 2.99 1.48 -12.78
CA PRO A 179 3.00 2.31 -13.98
C PRO A 179 3.34 3.77 -13.65
N ASP A 180 3.93 4.47 -14.61
CA ASP A 180 3.94 5.94 -14.60
C ASP A 180 2.74 6.51 -15.38
N ALA A 181 2.61 7.84 -15.34
CA ALA A 181 1.51 8.56 -15.97
C ALA A 181 1.54 8.55 -17.50
N GLU A 182 2.69 8.25 -18.11
CA GLU A 182 2.85 8.15 -19.56
C GLU A 182 2.56 6.75 -20.10
N GLY A 183 2.42 5.76 -19.20
CA GLY A 183 2.13 4.37 -19.56
C GLY A 183 3.35 3.47 -19.58
N GLY A 184 4.52 4.00 -19.23
CA GLY A 184 5.71 3.22 -18.92
C GLY A 184 5.45 2.28 -17.76
N VAL A 185 5.93 1.04 -17.89
CA VAL A 185 5.89 0.05 -16.81
C VAL A 185 7.22 0.06 -16.10
N TRP A 186 7.25 0.65 -14.91
CA TRP A 186 8.39 0.53 -14.03
C TRP A 186 8.41 -0.85 -13.37
N PHE A 187 9.61 -1.36 -13.16
CA PHE A 187 9.86 -2.59 -12.43
C PHE A 187 11.11 -2.44 -11.55
N VAL A 188 11.13 -3.20 -10.47
CA VAL A 188 12.31 -3.34 -9.61
C VAL A 188 12.56 -4.82 -9.31
N THR A 189 13.83 -5.24 -9.37
CA THR A 189 14.23 -6.59 -8.98
C THR A 189 14.54 -6.70 -7.49
N ASP A 190 14.54 -7.91 -6.97
CA ASP A 190 14.93 -8.23 -5.59
C ASP A 190 16.35 -7.77 -5.22
N GLN A 191 17.24 -7.61 -6.20
CA GLN A 191 18.61 -7.10 -6.02
C GLN A 191 18.76 -5.61 -6.43
N ALA A 192 17.66 -4.85 -6.45
CA ALA A 192 17.66 -3.41 -6.71
C ALA A 192 18.13 -2.99 -8.14
N MET A 193 17.80 -3.80 -9.16
CA MET A 193 17.78 -3.31 -10.55
C MET A 193 16.44 -2.63 -10.79
N VAL A 194 16.45 -1.34 -11.09
CA VAL A 194 15.25 -0.60 -11.49
C VAL A 194 15.23 -0.53 -13.00
N GLY A 195 14.06 -0.63 -13.61
CA GLY A 195 13.92 -0.34 -15.02
C GLY A 195 12.54 0.16 -15.38
N ARG A 196 12.44 0.71 -16.58
CA ARG A 196 11.22 1.23 -17.17
C ARG A 196 11.10 0.64 -18.57
N TYR A 197 9.99 -0.04 -18.83
CA TYR A 197 9.63 -0.53 -20.16
C TYR A 197 8.58 0.39 -20.78
N ASP A 198 8.86 0.92 -21.96
CA ASP A 198 7.91 1.71 -22.74
C ASP A 198 7.07 0.80 -23.66
N PRO A 199 5.75 0.68 -23.47
CA PRO A 199 4.93 -0.18 -24.32
C PRO A 199 4.75 0.30 -25.76
N GLU A 200 4.91 1.59 -26.03
CA GLU A 200 4.74 2.24 -27.33
C GLU A 200 6.00 2.09 -28.17
N GLU A 201 7.14 2.55 -27.64
CA GLU A 201 8.45 2.48 -28.29
C GLU A 201 9.07 1.08 -28.23
N LYS A 202 8.61 0.26 -27.27
CA LYS A 202 9.13 -1.10 -26.99
C LYS A 202 10.59 -1.09 -26.56
N GLU A 203 11.03 0.01 -25.99
CA GLU A 203 12.37 0.16 -25.43
C GLU A 203 12.36 -0.10 -23.92
N THR A 204 13.53 -0.40 -23.37
CA THR A 204 13.71 -0.61 -21.93
C THR A 204 15.00 0.04 -21.49
N VAL A 205 14.89 0.88 -20.47
CA VAL A 205 16.04 1.42 -19.75
C VAL A 205 16.10 0.83 -18.35
N ASN A 206 17.30 0.75 -17.80
CA ASN A 206 17.52 0.21 -16.46
C ASN A 206 18.71 0.88 -15.78
N LEU A 207 18.65 0.90 -14.45
CA LEU A 207 19.63 1.48 -13.57
C LEU A 207 19.79 0.57 -12.34
N ARG A 208 21.04 0.21 -12.02
CA ARG A 208 21.36 -0.43 -10.74
C ARG A 208 21.44 0.63 -9.65
N LEU A 209 20.74 0.41 -8.54
CA LEU A 209 20.87 1.23 -7.33
C LEU A 209 22.15 0.89 -6.55
N GLY A 210 22.14 1.02 -5.23
CA GLY A 210 23.32 0.76 -4.40
C GLY A 210 23.85 -0.67 -4.54
N LYS A 211 25.18 -0.81 -4.45
CA LYS A 211 25.82 -2.13 -4.59
C LYS A 211 25.43 -3.06 -3.44
N GLY A 212 24.83 -4.19 -3.80
CA GLY A 212 24.42 -5.23 -2.85
C GLY A 212 23.30 -4.76 -1.91
N GLU A 213 22.52 -3.77 -2.35
CA GLU A 213 21.25 -3.43 -1.75
C GLU A 213 20.15 -4.33 -2.35
N THR A 214 19.13 -4.65 -1.56
CA THR A 214 18.03 -5.52 -1.95
C THR A 214 16.68 -4.81 -1.76
N VAL A 215 15.68 -5.24 -2.53
CA VAL A 215 14.32 -4.70 -2.46
C VAL A 215 13.37 -5.83 -2.11
N HIS A 216 12.60 -5.65 -1.04
CA HIS A 216 11.72 -6.69 -0.49
C HIS A 216 10.24 -6.38 -0.64
N ASN A 217 9.87 -5.10 -0.79
CA ASN A 217 8.48 -4.66 -0.90
C ASN A 217 8.25 -3.90 -2.23
N SER A 218 7.04 -3.37 -2.44
CA SER A 218 6.70 -2.54 -3.59
C SER A 218 7.42 -1.18 -3.58
N PHE A 219 7.16 -0.41 -4.62
CA PHE A 219 7.64 0.96 -4.80
C PHE A 219 6.50 1.83 -5.33
N ALA A 220 6.66 3.15 -5.27
CA ALA A 220 5.62 4.10 -5.66
C ALA A 220 6.04 4.98 -6.84
N ASN A 221 5.09 5.36 -7.68
CA ASN A 221 5.19 6.43 -8.66
C ASN A 221 4.21 7.55 -8.30
N SER A 222 4.75 8.75 -8.15
CA SER A 222 4.01 10.00 -7.91
C SER A 222 2.89 10.28 -8.93
N GLY A 223 3.04 9.80 -10.16
CA GLY A 223 2.17 10.17 -11.28
C GLY A 223 2.54 11.52 -11.92
N ASP A 224 3.56 12.21 -11.43
CA ASP A 224 4.11 13.45 -12.01
C ASP A 224 5.55 13.31 -12.53
N GLY A 225 6.04 12.07 -12.63
CA GLY A 225 7.33 11.72 -13.25
C GLY A 225 8.37 11.14 -12.28
N LYS A 226 8.07 11.13 -10.97
CA LYS A 226 8.98 10.60 -9.94
C LYS A 226 8.62 9.18 -9.50
N ALA A 227 9.64 8.36 -9.25
CA ALA A 227 9.52 7.03 -8.64
C ALA A 227 10.28 6.97 -7.31
N ALA A 228 9.69 6.37 -6.28
CA ALA A 228 10.31 6.19 -4.97
C ALA A 228 10.53 4.72 -4.67
N ILE A 229 11.78 4.31 -4.48
CA ILE A 229 12.19 2.93 -4.22
C ILE A 229 12.96 2.87 -2.91
N ALA A 230 12.48 2.06 -1.97
CA ALA A 230 13.22 1.73 -0.75
C ALA A 230 13.95 0.40 -0.89
N THR A 231 15.24 0.41 -0.56
CA THR A 231 16.06 -0.78 -0.41
C THR A 231 16.20 -1.13 1.07
N ASP A 232 16.91 -2.21 1.38
CA ASP A 232 17.34 -2.59 2.74
C ASP A 232 18.27 -1.55 3.41
N ARG A 233 18.71 -0.50 2.71
CA ARG A 233 19.66 0.51 3.24
C ARG A 233 19.24 1.96 3.05
N ALA A 234 18.57 2.27 1.95
CA ALA A 234 18.34 3.64 1.55
C ALA A 234 17.01 3.82 0.82
N LEU A 235 16.50 5.04 0.86
CA LEU A 235 15.39 5.50 0.05
C LEU A 235 15.93 6.29 -1.14
N TYR A 236 15.43 5.95 -2.33
CA TYR A 236 15.78 6.61 -3.58
C TYR A 236 14.55 7.32 -4.13
N LEU A 237 14.72 8.58 -4.50
CA LEU A 237 13.81 9.27 -5.41
C LEU A 237 14.46 9.32 -6.79
N LEU A 238 13.78 8.76 -7.76
CA LEU A 238 14.19 8.70 -9.15
C LEU A 238 13.23 9.52 -10.01
N GLU A 239 13.70 9.88 -11.20
CA GLU A 239 12.87 10.41 -12.27
C GLU A 239 13.21 9.74 -13.59
N TYR A 240 12.26 9.72 -14.52
CA TYR A 240 12.52 9.39 -15.92
C TYR A 240 12.43 10.66 -16.74
N ASP A 241 13.56 11.07 -17.31
CA ASP A 241 13.69 12.25 -18.16
C ASP A 241 14.72 11.96 -19.26
N ASP A 242 14.59 12.63 -20.41
CA ASP A 242 15.49 12.47 -21.56
C ASP A 242 15.79 11.00 -21.94
N ASP A 243 14.77 10.14 -21.85
CA ASP A 243 14.84 8.69 -22.10
C ASP A 243 15.80 7.91 -21.18
N GLU A 244 16.16 8.45 -20.02
CA GLU A 244 17.00 7.80 -19.01
C GLU A 244 16.34 7.80 -17.63
N ILE A 245 16.81 6.92 -16.74
CA ILE A 245 16.42 6.92 -15.32
C ILE A 245 17.51 7.63 -14.54
N GLU A 246 17.16 8.70 -13.83
CA GLU A 246 18.07 9.48 -13.01
C GLU A 246 17.76 9.36 -11.51
N VAL A 247 18.80 9.41 -10.68
CA VAL A 247 18.65 9.48 -9.22
C VAL A 247 18.58 10.96 -8.83
N VAL A 248 17.40 11.42 -8.43
CA VAL A 248 17.20 12.80 -7.92
C VAL A 248 17.94 12.95 -6.59
N TRP A 249 17.72 12.01 -5.68
CA TRP A 249 18.49 11.89 -4.45
C TRP A 249 18.44 10.46 -3.89
N ARG A 250 19.36 10.19 -2.96
CA ARG A 250 19.45 8.97 -2.17
C ARG A 250 19.66 9.36 -0.73
N GLU A 251 18.78 8.91 0.16
CA GLU A 251 18.91 9.09 1.60
C GLU A 251 19.06 7.74 2.30
N GLU A 252 20.10 7.62 3.13
CA GLU A 252 20.24 6.48 4.03
C GLU A 252 19.32 6.67 5.22
N TYR A 253 18.78 5.57 5.74
CA TYR A 253 18.00 5.56 6.96
C TYR A 253 18.57 4.52 7.92
N GLU A 254 18.14 4.55 9.18
CA GLU A 254 18.57 3.55 10.15
C GLU A 254 17.93 2.19 9.85
N ALA A 255 18.64 1.34 9.10
CA ALA A 255 18.17 0.02 8.72
C ALA A 255 18.24 -1.02 9.86
N GLY A 256 18.72 -0.64 11.05
CA GLY A 256 18.90 -1.54 12.20
C GLY A 256 19.89 -2.67 11.96
N SER A 257 20.15 -3.46 13.00
CA SER A 257 21.09 -4.58 12.94
C SER A 257 20.45 -5.91 12.54
N HIS A 258 19.12 -5.98 12.50
CA HIS A 258 18.37 -7.22 12.28
C HIS A 258 16.93 -6.99 11.76
N ARG A 259 16.32 -8.04 11.23
CA ARG A 259 14.88 -8.10 10.98
C ARG A 259 14.11 -8.19 12.30
N LYS A 260 13.08 -7.37 12.50
CA LYS A 260 12.22 -7.43 13.69
C LYS A 260 11.10 -8.47 13.54
N PRO A 261 10.58 -9.03 14.65
CA PRO A 261 9.35 -9.82 14.66
C PRO A 261 8.21 -9.13 13.92
N GLY A 262 7.48 -9.88 13.09
CA GLY A 262 6.35 -9.31 12.32
C GLY A 262 6.73 -8.64 11.01
N LYS A 263 8.02 -8.63 10.66
CA LYS A 263 8.54 -8.15 9.37
C LYS A 263 8.94 -9.30 8.45
N LEU A 264 8.83 -9.12 7.14
CA LEU A 264 9.35 -10.01 6.12
C LEU A 264 10.77 -9.62 5.69
N SER A 265 11.18 -8.37 5.93
CA SER A 265 12.45 -7.84 5.45
C SER A 265 13.30 -7.16 6.52
N HIS A 266 14.60 -7.10 6.25
CA HIS A 266 15.53 -6.22 6.97
C HIS A 266 15.53 -4.85 6.25
N GLY A 267 15.53 -3.76 7.01
CA GLY A 267 15.25 -2.41 6.50
C GLY A 267 13.80 -2.01 6.71
N THR A 268 13.31 -1.01 5.95
CA THR A 268 12.00 -0.35 6.13
C THR A 268 10.83 -1.30 6.33
N GLY A 269 10.77 -2.43 5.61
CA GLY A 269 9.57 -3.28 5.56
C GLY A 269 8.37 -2.62 4.89
N SER A 270 8.27 -1.29 4.90
CA SER A 270 7.22 -0.50 4.29
C SER A 270 7.56 -0.10 2.86
N SER A 271 6.59 -0.22 1.94
CA SER A 271 6.66 0.49 0.66
C SER A 271 6.64 2.02 0.88
N PRO A 272 7.38 2.80 0.08
CA PRO A 272 7.29 4.25 0.11
C PRO A 272 5.91 4.74 -0.32
N THR A 273 5.41 5.79 0.34
CA THR A 273 4.10 6.40 0.02
C THR A 273 4.23 7.89 -0.26
N PHE A 274 3.76 8.33 -1.43
CA PHE A 274 3.66 9.75 -1.75
C PHE A 274 2.37 10.36 -1.17
N PHE A 275 2.49 11.59 -0.68
CA PHE A 275 1.37 12.41 -0.21
C PHE A 275 1.76 13.89 -0.27
N GLY A 276 0.82 14.81 -0.10
CA GLY A 276 1.19 16.22 -0.07
C GLY A 276 0.00 17.19 -0.15
N PRO A 277 0.19 18.44 0.29
CA PRO A 277 -0.89 19.42 0.44
C PRO A 277 -1.41 20.01 -0.88
N VAL A 278 -0.66 19.95 -1.99
CA VAL A 278 -1.03 20.67 -3.22
C VAL A 278 -1.30 19.71 -4.38
N SER A 279 -0.32 18.93 -4.83
CA SER A 279 -0.48 17.89 -5.83
C SER A 279 -0.85 16.54 -5.22
N GLY A 280 -0.51 16.33 -3.94
CA GLY A 280 -0.60 15.02 -3.29
C GLY A 280 0.69 14.21 -3.41
N THR A 281 1.82 14.83 -3.78
CA THR A 281 3.10 14.11 -4.01
C THR A 281 4.34 14.84 -3.47
N GLU A 282 4.15 15.97 -2.79
CA GLU A 282 5.26 16.79 -2.28
C GLU A 282 6.07 16.15 -1.15
N PHE A 283 5.51 15.13 -0.53
CA PHE A 283 6.11 14.36 0.53
C PHE A 283 6.15 12.88 0.19
N LEU A 284 7.11 12.21 0.81
CA LEU A 284 7.30 10.78 0.73
C LEU A 284 7.53 10.23 2.13
N THR A 285 6.98 9.07 2.47
CA THR A 285 7.17 8.48 3.79
C THR A 285 7.48 6.99 3.75
N ILE A 286 8.29 6.56 4.72
CA ILE A 286 8.59 5.17 5.08
C ILE A 286 8.70 5.08 6.61
N ALA A 287 8.63 3.87 7.15
CA ALA A 287 9.16 3.58 8.49
C ALA A 287 10.62 3.12 8.37
N ASP A 288 11.50 3.51 9.29
CA ASP A 288 12.86 2.99 9.32
C ASP A 288 12.93 1.57 9.92
N ASN A 289 14.10 1.12 10.34
CA ASN A 289 14.24 -0.12 11.10
C ASN A 289 15.17 0.05 12.32
N ALA A 290 15.15 1.21 13.00
CA ALA A 290 15.97 1.47 14.18
C ALA A 290 15.80 0.41 15.28
N ASP A 291 16.89 -0.02 15.92
CA ASP A 291 16.90 -1.18 16.83
C ASP A 291 16.06 -0.96 18.10
N ASP A 292 15.89 0.30 18.53
CA ASP A 292 15.10 0.71 19.70
C ASP A 292 13.63 1.03 19.37
N GLY A 293 13.23 0.86 18.11
CA GLY A 293 11.86 1.01 17.63
C GLY A 293 11.80 1.91 16.40
N GLU A 294 10.96 1.55 15.42
CA GLU A 294 10.98 2.25 14.14
C GLU A 294 10.39 3.65 14.23
N GLN A 295 11.00 4.58 13.51
CA GLN A 295 10.51 5.94 13.35
C GLN A 295 9.81 6.10 12.01
N LEU A 296 8.77 6.93 11.98
CA LEU A 296 8.19 7.39 10.72
C LEU A 296 9.07 8.51 10.17
N LEU A 297 9.58 8.30 8.96
CA LEU A 297 10.39 9.28 8.24
C LEU A 297 9.52 9.97 7.19
N ILE A 298 9.61 11.30 7.11
CA ILE A 298 8.92 12.10 6.09
C ILE A 298 9.95 12.92 5.34
N PHE A 299 9.97 12.77 4.01
CA PHE A 299 10.87 13.43 3.09
C PHE A 299 10.13 14.44 2.21
N ASP A 300 10.78 15.52 1.81
CA ASP A 300 10.32 16.51 0.84
C ASP A 300 10.87 16.17 -0.54
N THR A 301 9.96 15.88 -1.47
CA THR A 301 10.28 15.38 -2.81
C THR A 301 10.53 16.52 -3.81
N GLU A 302 10.31 17.76 -3.39
CA GLU A 302 10.43 18.96 -4.21
C GLU A 302 11.75 19.72 -3.95
N VAL A 303 12.60 19.19 -3.08
CA VAL A 303 13.87 19.81 -2.70
C VAL A 303 14.80 19.89 -3.90
N LYS A 304 15.41 21.06 -4.09
CA LYS A 304 16.42 21.31 -5.12
C LYS A 304 17.77 21.66 -4.50
N GLY A 305 18.85 21.11 -5.05
CA GLY A 305 20.21 21.41 -4.63
C GLY A 305 20.65 20.63 -3.38
N LYS A 306 21.50 21.23 -2.54
CA LYS A 306 22.18 20.54 -1.42
C LYS A 306 21.43 20.59 -0.08
N ARG A 307 20.10 20.70 -0.12
CA ARG A 307 19.27 20.69 1.09
C ARG A 307 18.90 19.25 1.41
N ASP A 308 18.78 18.96 2.69
CA ASP A 308 18.35 17.65 3.16
C ASP A 308 16.85 17.49 2.86
N PRO A 309 16.44 16.41 2.16
CA PRO A 309 15.03 16.12 1.93
C PRO A 309 14.34 15.56 3.18
N LEU A 310 15.04 14.99 4.17
CA LEU A 310 14.41 14.44 5.38
C LEU A 310 13.85 15.58 6.26
N VAL A 311 12.53 15.76 6.22
CA VAL A 311 11.83 16.85 6.92
C VAL A 311 11.80 16.59 8.42
N CYS A 312 11.40 15.39 8.82
CA CYS A 312 11.22 15.02 10.21
C CYS A 312 11.30 13.50 10.39
N GLU A 313 11.66 13.12 11.60
CA GLU A 313 11.70 11.75 12.10
C GLU A 313 10.79 11.70 13.33
N VAL A 314 9.83 10.78 13.34
CA VAL A 314 8.80 10.73 14.38
C VAL A 314 8.85 9.38 15.08
N ASN A 315 9.26 9.40 16.34
CA ASN A 315 9.15 8.27 17.25
C ASN A 315 7.67 7.91 17.47
N LEU A 316 7.33 6.64 17.32
CA LEU A 316 5.97 6.12 17.46
C LEU A 316 5.85 5.30 18.75
N PRO A 317 5.36 5.90 19.85
CA PRO A 317 5.35 5.24 21.14
C PRO A 317 4.23 4.21 21.21
N VAL A 318 4.56 2.92 21.18
CA VAL A 318 3.61 1.84 21.49
C VAL A 318 3.59 1.54 23.00
N ALA A 319 2.44 1.11 23.52
CA ALA A 319 2.26 0.86 24.95
C ALA A 319 3.18 -0.25 25.49
N GLU A 320 3.46 -1.28 24.69
CA GLU A 320 4.33 -2.40 25.03
C GLU A 320 5.27 -2.70 23.85
N GLY A 321 6.52 -3.08 24.13
CA GLY A 321 7.49 -3.45 23.11
C GLY A 321 8.03 -2.26 22.31
N VAL A 322 8.17 -2.44 20.99
CA VAL A 322 8.64 -1.43 20.04
C VAL A 322 7.69 -1.33 18.86
N PHE A 323 7.64 -0.16 18.23
CA PHE A 323 6.94 -0.03 16.97
C PHE A 323 7.75 -0.71 15.86
N ALA A 324 7.07 -1.47 15.00
CA ALA A 324 7.63 -1.93 13.73
C ALA A 324 6.51 -2.17 12.71
N SER A 325 6.75 -1.88 11.43
CA SER A 325 5.75 -2.06 10.36
C SER A 325 6.35 -2.78 9.14
N GLU A 326 5.58 -3.73 8.58
CA GLU A 326 5.79 -4.26 7.22
C GLU A 326 4.76 -3.67 6.22
N ASN A 327 3.84 -2.84 6.71
CA ASN A 327 2.81 -2.22 5.88
C ASN A 327 3.22 -0.81 5.47
N SER A 328 2.78 -0.43 4.27
CA SER A 328 2.82 0.96 3.80
C SER A 328 1.95 1.88 4.66
N PRO A 329 2.32 3.16 4.82
CA PRO A 329 1.47 4.15 5.47
C PRO A 329 0.37 4.63 4.52
N ILE A 330 -0.78 5.02 5.07
CA ILE A 330 -1.76 5.81 4.35
C ILE A 330 -1.21 7.24 4.20
N GLY A 331 -1.24 7.78 2.99
CA GLY A 331 -0.80 9.13 2.66
C GLY A 331 -1.93 10.00 2.10
N LEU A 332 -2.24 11.12 2.74
CA LEU A 332 -3.26 12.07 2.27
C LEU A 332 -2.95 13.50 2.71
N GLY A 333 -2.88 14.45 1.78
CA GLY A 333 -2.66 15.85 2.15
C GLY A 333 -1.37 16.05 2.95
N ARG A 334 -1.49 16.39 4.23
CA ARG A 334 -0.33 16.54 5.15
C ARG A 334 -0.19 15.39 6.13
N THR A 335 -0.96 14.34 5.94
CA THR A 335 -1.14 13.26 6.89
C THR A 335 -0.50 11.98 6.37
N ALA A 336 0.25 11.34 7.27
CA ALA A 336 0.66 9.95 7.15
C ALA A 336 0.03 9.15 8.30
N ILE A 337 -0.53 7.96 8.03
CA ILE A 337 -1.03 7.05 9.06
C ILE A 337 -0.34 5.70 8.92
N VAL A 338 0.27 5.23 9.99
CA VAL A 338 1.03 3.97 9.99
C VAL A 338 0.59 3.08 11.13
N SER A 339 0.55 1.77 10.91
CA SER A 339 0.18 0.76 11.91
C SER A 339 1.33 -0.16 12.24
N SER A 340 1.51 -0.48 13.51
CA SER A 340 2.46 -1.48 13.98
C SER A 340 1.97 -2.87 13.59
N THR A 341 2.89 -3.65 13.04
CA THR A 341 2.75 -5.08 12.81
C THR A 341 3.80 -5.90 13.56
N TYR A 342 4.52 -5.26 14.50
CA TYR A 342 5.48 -5.91 15.37
C TYR A 342 4.85 -7.13 16.06
N GLY A 343 5.55 -8.26 16.01
CA GLY A 343 5.10 -9.53 16.59
C GLY A 343 4.09 -10.32 15.73
N TYR A 344 3.78 -9.87 14.51
CA TYR A 344 2.92 -10.63 13.61
C TYR A 344 3.49 -12.02 13.28
N PRO A 345 2.71 -13.11 13.45
CA PRO A 345 3.21 -14.47 13.29
C PRO A 345 3.09 -14.96 11.83
N TYR A 346 4.04 -14.56 10.97
CA TYR A 346 4.12 -15.10 9.62
C TYR A 346 4.48 -16.60 9.63
N PRO A 347 3.82 -17.45 8.81
CA PRO A 347 4.09 -18.88 8.75
C PRO A 347 5.27 -19.21 7.80
N ILE A 348 6.46 -18.66 8.08
CA ILE A 348 7.61 -18.61 7.14
C ILE A 348 8.93 -19.07 7.76
N ASP A 349 8.88 -19.89 8.82
CA ASP A 349 9.99 -20.10 9.76
C ASP A 349 11.32 -20.60 9.15
N ASP A 350 11.36 -21.00 7.87
CA ASP A 350 12.56 -21.51 7.18
C ASP A 350 12.94 -20.78 5.87
N THR A 351 12.24 -19.69 5.49
CA THR A 351 12.47 -19.02 4.18
C THR A 351 13.16 -17.66 4.27
N LEU A 352 13.18 -17.04 5.44
CA LEU A 352 13.79 -15.73 5.68
C LEU A 352 14.81 -15.81 6.83
N PRO A 353 15.84 -14.93 6.86
CA PRO A 353 16.68 -14.81 8.03
C PRO A 353 15.83 -14.64 9.30
N PRO A 354 16.19 -15.28 10.44
CA PRO A 354 15.38 -15.21 11.65
C PRO A 354 15.26 -13.77 12.14
N SER A 355 14.11 -13.42 12.72
CA SER A 355 13.99 -12.13 13.38
C SER A 355 14.76 -12.13 14.70
N VAL A 356 15.08 -10.94 15.22
CA VAL A 356 15.60 -10.76 16.57
C VAL A 356 14.66 -9.83 17.35
N PRO A 357 14.06 -10.27 18.47
CA PRO A 357 13.98 -11.68 18.90
C PRO A 357 13.30 -12.58 17.86
N SER A 358 13.38 -13.91 18.01
CA SER A 358 12.79 -14.85 17.05
C SER A 358 11.25 -14.82 17.03
N SER A 359 10.63 -14.28 18.08
CA SER A 359 9.20 -14.01 18.16
C SER A 359 8.95 -12.92 19.20
N ALA A 360 7.81 -12.24 19.09
CA ALA A 360 7.31 -11.29 20.07
C ALA A 360 5.78 -11.34 20.09
N PRO A 361 5.13 -10.94 21.20
CA PRO A 361 3.69 -10.69 21.17
C PRO A 361 3.37 -9.56 20.20
N MET A 362 2.16 -9.60 19.63
CA MET A 362 1.66 -8.52 18.80
C MET A 362 1.23 -7.35 19.69
N VAL A 363 1.84 -6.18 19.53
CA VAL A 363 1.71 -5.04 20.48
C VAL A 363 0.65 -4.02 20.08
N GLY A 364 0.18 -4.08 18.83
CA GLY A 364 -0.78 -3.12 18.27
C GLY A 364 -0.23 -1.68 18.18
N GLY A 365 -1.09 -0.76 17.77
CA GLY A 365 -0.77 0.66 17.61
C GLY A 365 -0.91 1.13 16.18
N MET A 366 -1.63 2.22 15.99
CA MET A 366 -1.77 2.95 14.74
C MET A 366 -1.74 4.44 15.04
N PHE A 367 -0.95 5.19 14.28
CA PHE A 367 -0.68 6.60 14.56
C PHE A 367 -0.97 7.43 13.35
N ARG A 368 -1.67 8.55 13.55
CA ARG A 368 -1.73 9.63 12.58
C ARG A 368 -0.68 10.66 12.89
N VAL A 369 0.15 10.98 11.90
CA VAL A 369 1.18 12.02 11.96
C VAL A 369 0.88 13.07 10.89
N ASP A 370 0.80 14.33 11.30
CA ASP A 370 0.59 15.45 10.39
C ASP A 370 1.85 16.31 10.27
N VAL A 371 2.17 16.73 9.05
CA VAL A 371 3.21 17.72 8.73
C VAL A 371 2.61 19.12 8.93
N SER A 372 3.28 19.96 9.72
CA SER A 372 2.88 21.33 10.04
C SER A 372 2.60 22.15 8.77
N GLU A 373 1.51 22.92 8.76
CA GLU A 373 1.18 23.85 7.67
C GLU A 373 2.26 24.92 7.44
N GLY A 374 3.08 25.19 8.47
CA GLY A 374 4.21 26.11 8.40
C GLY A 374 5.32 25.64 7.47
N TYR A 375 5.49 24.31 7.32
CA TYR A 375 6.45 23.76 6.38
C TYR A 375 5.94 23.86 4.94
N LYS A 376 6.72 24.48 4.07
CA LYS A 376 6.39 24.60 2.65
C LYS A 376 7.27 23.65 1.84
N PRO A 377 6.70 22.77 1.01
CA PRO A 377 7.46 21.90 0.12
C PRO A 377 8.50 22.63 -0.73
N GLY A 378 9.57 21.94 -1.07
CA GLY A 378 10.72 22.43 -1.84
C GLY A 378 11.67 23.33 -1.05
N LYS A 379 11.43 23.53 0.25
CA LYS A 379 12.37 24.26 1.11
C LYS A 379 13.57 23.40 1.50
N GLY A 380 13.32 22.11 1.73
CA GLY A 380 14.23 21.22 2.43
C GLY A 380 14.61 21.76 3.81
N VAL A 381 15.46 21.03 4.52
CA VAL A 381 15.96 21.44 5.82
C VAL A 381 17.50 21.49 5.83
N LYS A 382 18.07 21.98 6.94
CA LYS A 382 19.52 21.83 7.18
C LYS A 382 19.83 20.52 7.90
N GLU A 383 18.88 20.06 8.69
CA GLU A 383 18.86 18.88 9.53
C GLU A 383 17.37 18.61 9.83
N SER A 384 17.00 17.34 10.03
CA SER A 384 15.63 16.95 10.35
C SER A 384 15.10 17.71 11.58
N ASP A 385 13.84 18.17 11.52
CA ASP A 385 13.23 18.93 12.60
C ASP A 385 11.95 18.23 13.09
N PRO A 386 12.00 17.52 14.22
CA PRO A 386 10.84 16.79 14.73
C PRO A 386 9.68 17.72 15.11
N SER A 387 9.91 19.03 15.28
CA SER A 387 8.82 19.99 15.57
C SER A 387 7.94 20.29 14.35
N VAL A 388 8.38 19.88 13.14
CA VAL A 388 7.62 20.03 11.91
C VAL A 388 6.52 18.97 11.78
N CYS A 389 6.61 17.87 12.53
CA CYS A 389 5.65 16.78 12.47
C CYS A 389 5.06 16.51 13.86
N SER A 390 3.78 16.14 13.92
CA SER A 390 3.11 15.88 15.20
C SER A 390 2.19 14.69 15.10
N ILE A 391 2.28 13.78 16.08
CA ILE A 391 1.26 12.76 16.29
C ILE A 391 -0.05 13.45 16.69
N VAL A 392 -1.11 13.16 15.93
CA VAL A 392 -2.45 13.72 16.13
C VAL A 392 -3.29 12.81 17.02
N TRP A 393 -3.24 11.50 16.76
CA TRP A 393 -3.92 10.49 17.56
C TRP A 393 -3.19 9.14 17.47
N GLU A 394 -3.54 8.26 18.41
CA GLU A 394 -3.14 6.85 18.47
C GLU A 394 -4.39 5.97 18.62
N ASN A 395 -4.39 4.82 17.95
CA ASN A 395 -5.37 3.75 18.12
C ASN A 395 -4.64 2.43 18.48
N PRO A 396 -5.09 1.66 19.49
CA PRO A 396 -4.37 0.47 19.97
C PRO A 396 -4.56 -0.80 19.12
N VAL A 397 -5.13 -0.71 17.92
CA VAL A 397 -5.46 -1.86 17.06
C VAL A 397 -4.26 -2.76 16.76
N HIS A 398 -4.47 -4.08 16.79
CA HIS A 398 -3.51 -5.09 16.34
C HIS A 398 -3.70 -5.33 14.84
N SER A 399 -3.34 -4.33 14.03
CA SER A 399 -3.57 -4.35 12.59
C SER A 399 -2.89 -5.56 11.93
N SER A 400 -3.67 -6.46 11.34
CA SER A 400 -3.20 -7.65 10.64
C SER A 400 -3.31 -7.54 9.13
N ALA A 401 -3.81 -6.42 8.60
CA ALA A 401 -3.93 -6.10 7.19
C ALA A 401 -3.35 -4.70 6.92
N VAL A 402 -3.03 -4.39 5.66
CA VAL A 402 -2.67 -3.01 5.27
C VAL A 402 -3.91 -2.11 5.46
N PRO A 403 -3.86 -1.10 6.35
CA PRO A 403 -4.98 -0.19 6.55
C PRO A 403 -5.27 0.63 5.28
N LYS A 404 -6.53 0.91 4.99
CA LYS A 404 -6.96 1.71 3.83
C LYS A 404 -7.90 2.82 4.25
N LEU A 405 -7.72 4.02 3.71
CA LEU A 405 -8.62 5.14 3.96
C LEU A 405 -9.57 5.36 2.78
N SER A 406 -10.87 5.29 3.04
CA SER A 406 -11.85 5.85 2.11
C SER A 406 -12.07 7.33 2.43
N VAL A 407 -11.67 8.21 1.52
CA VAL A 407 -11.84 9.65 1.72
C VAL A 407 -13.30 10.10 1.58
N SER A 408 -14.15 9.24 1.00
CA SER A 408 -15.57 9.51 0.79
C SER A 408 -16.41 9.31 2.04
N ASP A 409 -16.09 8.30 2.86
CA ASP A 409 -16.75 8.07 4.16
C ASP A 409 -15.88 8.48 5.37
N GLN A 410 -14.61 8.81 5.13
CA GLN A 410 -13.62 9.26 6.11
C GLN A 410 -13.29 8.19 7.16
N LEU A 411 -13.37 6.93 6.75
CA LEU A 411 -13.06 5.78 7.58
C LEU A 411 -11.81 5.06 7.10
N ILE A 412 -11.00 4.66 8.07
CA ILE A 412 -9.88 3.75 7.89
C ILE A 412 -10.40 2.34 8.14
N TYR A 413 -10.20 1.47 7.16
CA TYR A 413 -10.55 0.06 7.24
C TYR A 413 -9.31 -0.78 7.44
N THR A 414 -9.36 -1.66 8.44
CA THR A 414 -8.31 -2.66 8.70
C THR A 414 -8.92 -3.92 9.31
N VAL A 415 -8.07 -4.88 9.66
CA VAL A 415 -8.42 -6.11 10.36
C VAL A 415 -7.62 -6.17 11.66
N ASP A 416 -8.30 -6.33 12.79
CA ASP A 416 -7.66 -6.61 14.08
C ASP A 416 -7.49 -8.11 14.27
N ARG A 417 -6.32 -8.50 14.77
CA ARG A 417 -6.01 -9.87 15.15
C ARG A 417 -5.87 -9.99 16.65
N GLN A 418 -6.72 -10.82 17.26
CA GLN A 418 -6.60 -11.22 18.66
C GLN A 418 -6.54 -12.74 18.75
N GLY A 419 -5.37 -13.27 19.11
CA GLY A 419 -5.14 -14.72 19.04
C GLY A 419 -5.32 -15.20 17.59
N ASP A 420 -6.31 -16.06 17.35
CA ASP A 420 -6.65 -16.57 16.01
C ASP A 420 -7.93 -15.98 15.43
N ASP A 421 -8.52 -14.98 16.09
CA ASP A 421 -9.72 -14.27 15.62
C ASP A 421 -9.33 -13.05 14.78
N TYR A 422 -10.09 -12.81 13.71
CA TYR A 422 -9.89 -11.69 12.79
C TYR A 422 -11.17 -10.86 12.68
N SER A 423 -11.12 -9.61 13.13
CA SER A 423 -12.26 -8.69 13.13
C SER A 423 -12.06 -7.56 12.14
N PHE A 424 -13.02 -7.32 11.26
CA PHE A 424 -13.00 -6.14 10.39
C PHE A 424 -13.32 -4.91 11.21
N MET A 425 -12.58 -3.83 10.99
CA MET A 425 -12.74 -2.59 11.75
C MET A 425 -12.98 -1.40 10.84
N ALA A 426 -13.75 -0.45 11.36
CA ALA A 426 -13.86 0.91 10.85
C ALA A 426 -13.36 1.88 11.92
N ILE A 427 -12.36 2.68 11.59
CA ILE A 427 -11.74 3.67 12.47
C ILE A 427 -11.95 5.06 11.88
N ASP A 428 -12.37 6.02 12.69
CA ASP A 428 -12.56 7.40 12.28
C ASP A 428 -11.22 8.08 11.97
N PHE A 429 -11.07 8.66 10.78
CA PHE A 429 -9.83 9.29 10.34
C PHE A 429 -9.40 10.50 11.19
N HIS A 430 -10.36 11.24 11.75
CA HIS A 430 -10.07 12.50 12.45
C HIS A 430 -9.66 12.29 13.90
N THR A 431 -10.25 11.28 14.54
CA THR A 431 -10.11 11.04 15.98
C THR A 431 -9.30 9.79 16.31
N GLY A 432 -9.17 8.86 15.37
CA GLY A 432 -8.61 7.54 15.63
C GLY A 432 -9.55 6.63 16.41
N GLU A 433 -10.81 7.02 16.66
CA GLU A 433 -11.76 6.19 17.39
C GLU A 433 -12.21 4.98 16.54
N THR A 434 -12.16 3.79 17.12
CA THR A 434 -12.80 2.61 16.52
C THR A 434 -14.32 2.75 16.62
N LEU A 435 -14.98 2.92 15.48
CA LEU A 435 -16.44 3.09 15.42
C LEU A 435 -17.18 1.76 15.35
N ASP A 436 -16.59 0.76 14.69
CA ASP A 436 -17.17 -0.58 14.56
C ASP A 436 -16.07 -1.64 14.46
N ALA A 437 -16.38 -2.83 14.96
CA ALA A 437 -15.51 -4.00 14.91
C ALA A 437 -16.36 -5.28 14.91
N GLN A 438 -16.22 -6.10 13.88
CA GLN A 438 -16.99 -7.35 13.76
C GLN A 438 -16.12 -8.52 13.33
N LEU A 439 -16.24 -9.64 14.04
CA LEU A 439 -15.57 -10.89 13.70
C LEU A 439 -15.94 -11.33 12.28
N MET A 440 -14.93 -11.49 11.42
CA MET A 440 -15.11 -12.09 10.08
C MET A 440 -14.89 -13.59 10.10
N GLY A 441 -14.07 -14.09 11.02
CA GLY A 441 -13.81 -15.50 11.21
C GLY A 441 -12.52 -15.76 11.99
N SER A 442 -12.18 -17.03 12.14
CA SER A 442 -11.09 -17.48 13.01
C SER A 442 -10.26 -18.60 12.37
N GLY A 443 -8.98 -18.64 12.71
CA GLY A 443 -8.04 -19.66 12.28
C GLY A 443 -7.39 -19.38 10.92
N ARG A 444 -6.57 -20.35 10.47
CA ARG A 444 -5.60 -20.15 9.38
C ARG A 444 -6.21 -19.53 8.12
N ILE A 445 -7.35 -20.02 7.64
CA ILE A 445 -7.93 -19.58 6.36
C ILE A 445 -8.36 -18.10 6.36
N PHE A 446 -8.64 -17.52 7.53
CA PHE A 446 -9.00 -16.11 7.70
C PHE A 446 -7.77 -15.21 7.91
N ASN A 447 -6.57 -15.80 8.01
CA ASN A 447 -5.33 -15.09 8.18
C ASN A 447 -5.08 -14.13 7.02
N THR A 448 -5.06 -12.83 7.32
CA THR A 448 -4.88 -11.76 6.36
C THR A 448 -3.45 -11.62 5.88
N LEU A 449 -2.45 -12.20 6.56
CA LEU A 449 -1.01 -12.13 6.24
C LEU A 449 -0.47 -10.71 5.98
N GLN A 450 -1.02 -9.69 6.64
CA GLN A 450 -0.71 -8.29 6.35
C GLN A 450 -0.97 -7.89 4.89
N LEU A 451 -1.83 -8.63 4.18
CA LEU A 451 -2.18 -8.36 2.80
C LEU A 451 -3.15 -7.18 2.72
N ALA A 452 -3.03 -6.39 1.65
CA ALA A 452 -3.93 -5.28 1.40
C ALA A 452 -5.28 -5.76 0.85
N GLY A 453 -6.36 -5.23 1.41
CA GLY A 453 -7.67 -5.26 0.78
C GLY A 453 -7.90 -4.02 -0.09
N ASN A 454 -9.05 -3.99 -0.77
CA ASN A 454 -9.51 -2.78 -1.47
C ASN A 454 -11.01 -2.60 -1.31
N ALA A 455 -11.44 -1.34 -1.18
CA ALA A 455 -12.85 -1.00 -1.29
C ALA A 455 -13.35 -1.30 -2.71
N GLY A 456 -14.57 -1.82 -2.79
CA GLY A 456 -15.27 -2.06 -4.04
C GLY A 456 -16.52 -1.20 -4.15
N PHE A 457 -17.23 -1.34 -5.28
CA PHE A 457 -18.53 -0.69 -5.41
C PHE A 457 -19.54 -1.21 -4.39
N ARG A 458 -20.63 -0.46 -4.22
CA ARG A 458 -21.78 -0.85 -3.39
C ARG A 458 -21.44 -0.99 -1.90
N GLN A 459 -20.54 -0.15 -1.38
CA GLN A 459 -20.12 -0.15 0.03
C GLN A 459 -19.59 -1.53 0.44
N THR A 460 -18.64 -2.03 -0.35
CA THR A 460 -17.99 -3.32 -0.12
C THR A 460 -16.51 -3.12 0.13
N TYR A 461 -15.90 -4.06 0.84
CA TYR A 461 -14.46 -4.18 0.99
C TYR A 461 -14.06 -5.63 0.73
N TRP A 462 -13.00 -5.82 -0.04
CA TRP A 462 -12.50 -7.15 -0.40
C TRP A 462 -11.13 -7.34 0.24
N GLN A 463 -11.02 -8.28 1.17
CA GLN A 463 -9.80 -8.55 1.93
C GLN A 463 -9.20 -9.90 1.52
N GLY A 464 -7.95 -9.88 1.06
CA GLY A 464 -7.16 -11.09 0.82
C GLY A 464 -6.82 -11.82 2.12
N THR A 465 -6.78 -13.15 2.05
CA THR A 465 -6.43 -14.04 3.16
C THR A 465 -5.61 -15.23 2.67
N THR A 466 -5.14 -16.09 3.58
CA THR A 466 -4.49 -17.32 3.17
C THR A 466 -5.42 -18.30 2.47
N GLY A 467 -6.73 -18.26 2.72
CA GLY A 467 -7.67 -19.24 2.16
C GLY A 467 -8.53 -18.72 1.00
N GLY A 468 -8.33 -17.47 0.57
CA GLY A 468 -9.19 -16.82 -0.41
C GLY A 468 -9.41 -15.35 -0.14
N VAL A 469 -10.61 -14.86 -0.42
CA VAL A 469 -10.99 -13.45 -0.21
C VAL A 469 -12.26 -13.36 0.63
N ILE A 470 -12.26 -12.46 1.61
CA ILE A 470 -13.45 -12.08 2.36
C ILE A 470 -14.04 -10.83 1.72
N LYS A 471 -15.32 -10.90 1.34
CA LYS A 471 -16.13 -9.73 1.03
C LYS A 471 -16.82 -9.26 2.30
N VAL A 472 -16.55 -8.02 2.68
CA VAL A 472 -17.29 -7.30 3.72
C VAL A 472 -18.22 -6.32 3.05
N SER A 473 -19.47 -6.23 3.50
CA SER A 473 -20.48 -5.35 2.91
C SER A 473 -21.36 -4.75 3.97
N ARG A 474 -21.94 -3.58 3.70
CA ARG A 474 -22.94 -2.98 4.57
C ARG A 474 -24.15 -3.89 4.74
N ASN A 475 -24.71 -3.93 5.95
CA ASN A 475 -25.92 -4.70 6.29
C ASN A 475 -27.14 -4.38 5.42
#